data_AF-A0A7D8BDB1-F1
#
_entry.id   AF-A0A7D8BDB1-F1
#
_cell.length_a   1.000
_cell.length_b   1.000
_cell.length_c   1.000
_cell.angle_alpha   90.00
_cell.angle_beta   90.00
_cell.angle_gamma   90.00
#
_symmetry.space_group_name_H-M   'P 1'
#
loop_
_entity.id
_entity.type
_entity.pdbx_description
1 polymer ?
#
loop_
_entity_poly.entity_id
_entity_poly.type
_entity_poly.pdbx_seq_one_letter_code
_entity_poly.pdbx_strand_id
1 'polypeptide(L)'
;MTTVPTCNHIFADNHRCGSPALRGERFCYFHHPDRRPVANPYERRSRRGFTITVPHDAESLQRALAEVMQRLAANTIDVHRASLLLYSLQLAARRLPAHTPYPETRGRGLPV
;
A
#
# COMPACT_ATOMS: atom_id res chain seq x y z
N MET A 1 -22.59 29.43 19.85
CA MET A 1 -21.45 28.50 19.69
C MET A 1 -21.93 27.10 20.05
N THR A 2 -22.17 26.24 19.06
CA THR A 2 -22.55 24.84 19.28
C THR A 2 -21.30 24.09 19.73
N THR A 3 -21.23 23.71 21.01
CA THR A 3 -20.13 22.92 21.54
C THR A 3 -20.26 21.50 20.99
N VAL A 4 -19.31 21.07 20.16
CA VAL A 4 -19.24 19.67 19.74
C VAL A 4 -18.79 18.87 20.98
N PRO A 5 -19.55 17.85 21.42
CA PRO A 5 -19.15 17.03 22.56
C PRO A 5 -17.79 16.39 22.27
N THR A 6 -16.88 16.43 23.24
CA THR A 6 -15.53 15.86 23.14
C THR A 6 -15.47 14.50 23.81
N CYS A 7 -14.47 13.70 23.43
CA CYS A 7 -14.27 12.38 23.98
C CYS A 7 -14.00 12.42 25.50
N ASN A 8 -14.59 11.48 26.24
CA ASN A 8 -14.40 11.32 27.68
C ASN A 8 -13.17 10.48 28.07
N HIS A 9 -12.35 10.05 27.12
CA HIS A 9 -11.13 9.29 27.43
C HIS A 9 -10.09 10.17 28.13
N ILE A 10 -9.46 9.62 29.17
CA ILE A 10 -8.38 10.22 29.94
C ILE A 10 -7.14 9.33 29.75
N PHE A 11 -6.05 9.94 29.29
CA PHE A 11 -4.77 9.24 29.11
C PHE A 11 -4.07 9.02 30.47
N ALA A 12 -3.02 8.20 30.50
CA ALA A 12 -2.30 7.83 31.73
C ALA A 12 -1.62 9.02 32.42
N ASP A 13 -1.24 10.03 31.67
CA ASP A 13 -0.72 11.34 32.11
C ASP A 13 -1.84 12.36 32.42
N ASN A 14 -3.08 11.87 32.55
CA ASN A 14 -4.25 12.59 33.04
C ASN A 14 -4.79 13.72 32.13
N HIS A 15 -4.37 13.79 30.87
CA HIS A 15 -5.00 14.70 29.90
C HIS A 15 -6.22 14.05 29.23
N ARG A 16 -7.22 14.88 28.86
CA ARG A 16 -8.42 14.43 28.15
C ARG A 16 -8.19 14.38 26.65
N CYS A 17 -8.78 13.39 25.99
CA CYS A 17 -8.80 13.30 24.53
C CYS A 17 -9.57 14.49 23.92
N GLY A 18 -8.88 15.28 23.09
CA GLY A 18 -9.46 16.45 22.41
C GLY A 18 -10.30 16.13 21.16
N SER A 19 -10.40 14.87 20.75
CA SER A 19 -11.19 14.48 19.57
C SER A 19 -12.69 14.63 19.81
N PRO A 20 -13.49 14.94 18.78
CA PRO A 20 -14.94 14.98 18.89
C PRO A 20 -15.49 13.59 19.23
N ALA A 21 -16.49 13.54 20.10
CA ALA A 21 -17.26 12.34 20.36
C ALA A 21 -18.10 11.99 19.13
N LEU A 22 -18.37 10.70 18.93
CA LEU A 22 -19.34 10.27 17.92
C LEU A 22 -20.73 10.85 18.27
N ARG A 23 -21.60 10.97 17.27
CA ARG A 23 -22.91 11.58 17.46
C ARG A 23 -23.75 10.76 18.45
N GLY A 24 -24.13 11.39 19.57
CA GLY A 24 -24.90 10.74 20.64
C GLY A 24 -24.06 9.91 21.61
N GLU A 25 -22.73 9.89 21.45
CA GLU A 25 -21.83 9.03 22.22
C GLU A 25 -20.92 9.82 23.16
N ARG A 26 -20.27 9.09 24.07
CA ARG A 26 -19.32 9.64 25.05
C ARG A 26 -17.86 9.60 24.59
N PHE A 27 -17.56 8.87 23.52
CA PHE A 27 -16.18 8.61 23.08
C PHE A 27 -16.01 8.91 21.60
N CYS A 28 -14.77 9.23 21.20
CA CYS A 28 -14.41 9.32 19.79
C CYS A 28 -14.31 7.93 19.18
N TYR A 29 -14.21 7.86 17.84
CA TYR A 29 -14.00 6.61 17.13
C TYR A 29 -12.89 5.73 17.73
N PHE A 30 -11.75 6.33 18.12
CA PHE A 30 -10.58 5.58 18.60
C PHE A 30 -10.70 5.04 20.03
N HIS A 31 -11.53 5.66 20.88
CA HIS A 31 -11.71 5.30 22.28
C HIS A 31 -13.10 4.73 22.58
N HIS A 32 -13.89 4.40 21.56
CA HIS A 32 -15.20 3.79 21.73
C HIS A 32 -15.06 2.40 22.37
N PRO A 33 -15.88 2.02 23.37
CA PRO A 33 -15.79 0.72 24.04
C PRO A 33 -15.92 -0.47 23.08
N ASP A 34 -16.79 -0.35 22.08
CA ASP A 34 -17.00 -1.39 21.06
C ASP A 34 -15.87 -1.48 20.03
N ARG A 35 -14.95 -0.51 20.02
CA ARG A 35 -13.77 -0.61 19.18
C ARG A 35 -12.85 -1.66 19.77
N ARG A 36 -12.97 -2.88 19.23
CA ARG A 36 -11.99 -3.92 19.46
C ARG A 36 -10.63 -3.44 18.93
N PRO A 37 -9.60 -3.31 19.77
CA PRO A 37 -8.23 -3.22 19.28
C PRO A 37 -8.01 -4.40 18.34
N VAL A 38 -7.24 -4.19 17.25
CA VAL A 38 -6.83 -5.33 16.44
C VAL A 38 -6.05 -6.26 17.36
N ALA A 39 -6.64 -7.44 17.67
CA ALA A 39 -6.17 -8.34 18.72
C ALA A 39 -4.69 -8.70 18.55
N ASN A 40 -4.23 -8.74 17.29
CA ASN A 40 -2.84 -8.83 16.97
C ASN A 40 -2.47 -7.82 15.85
N PRO A 41 -1.62 -6.82 16.11
CA PRO A 41 -1.12 -5.91 15.08
C PRO A 41 -0.45 -6.63 13.90
N TYR A 42 0.07 -7.85 14.09
CA TYR A 42 0.63 -8.72 13.05
C TYR A 42 -0.43 -9.48 12.23
N GLU A 43 -1.68 -9.55 12.70
CA GLU A 43 -2.80 -10.09 11.91
C GLU A 43 -3.33 -9.10 10.88
N ARG A 44 -2.93 -7.81 10.94
CA ARG A 44 -3.20 -6.89 9.84
C ARG A 44 -2.50 -7.42 8.60
N ARG A 45 -3.29 -7.89 7.62
CA ARG A 45 -2.78 -8.44 6.35
C ARG A 45 -1.73 -7.52 5.71
N SER A 46 -1.92 -6.20 5.82
CA SER A 46 -0.99 -5.16 5.36
C SER A 46 0.41 -5.16 5.99
N ARG A 47 0.59 -5.80 7.14
CA ARG A 47 1.86 -5.92 7.86
C ARG A 47 2.53 -7.28 7.70
N ARG A 48 1.87 -8.24 7.05
CA ARG A 48 2.51 -9.53 6.73
C ARG A 48 3.59 -9.28 5.67
N GLY A 49 4.76 -9.90 5.90
CA GLY A 49 5.83 -9.91 4.91
C GLY A 49 5.38 -10.60 3.63
N PHE A 50 5.96 -10.19 2.51
CA PHE A 50 5.79 -10.86 1.23
C PHE A 50 7.03 -10.71 0.38
N THR A 51 7.20 -11.64 -0.55
CA THR A 51 8.27 -11.63 -1.53
C THR A 51 7.80 -10.90 -2.78
N ILE A 52 8.69 -10.12 -3.41
CA ILE A 52 8.48 -9.57 -4.74
C ILE A 52 9.48 -10.23 -5.66
N THR A 53 9.06 -10.51 -6.89
CA THR A 53 9.96 -10.98 -7.94
C THR A 53 11.07 -9.96 -8.17
N VAL A 54 12.34 -10.37 -8.05
CA VAL A 54 13.48 -9.49 -8.35
C VAL A 54 13.56 -9.28 -9.86
N PRO A 55 13.52 -8.04 -10.36
CA PRO A 55 13.54 -7.78 -11.79
C PRO A 55 14.94 -7.97 -12.38
N HIS A 56 15.08 -8.91 -13.30
CA HIS A 56 16.31 -9.17 -14.09
C HIS A 56 16.17 -8.73 -15.55
N ASP A 57 14.94 -8.53 -16.02
CA ASP A 57 14.56 -8.16 -17.38
C ASP A 57 13.23 -7.38 -17.36
N ALA A 58 12.77 -6.94 -18.54
CA ALA A 58 11.53 -6.18 -18.67
C ALA A 58 10.29 -6.97 -18.23
N GLU A 59 10.27 -8.28 -18.47
CA GLU A 59 9.14 -9.14 -18.12
C GLU A 59 9.03 -9.32 -16.59
N SER A 60 10.13 -9.65 -15.92
CA SER A 60 10.17 -9.79 -14.46
C SER A 60 9.89 -8.46 -13.75
N LEU A 61 10.30 -7.32 -14.32
CA LEU A 61 9.89 -5.99 -13.85
C LEU A 61 8.38 -5.79 -13.93
N GLN A 62 7.76 -6.13 -15.06
CA GLN A 62 6.32 -6.00 -15.24
C GLN A 62 5.55 -6.89 -14.25
N ARG A 63 6.03 -8.12 -14.01
CA ARG A 63 5.46 -9.04 -13.01
C ARG A 63 5.57 -8.47 -11.59
N ALA A 64 6.74 -7.93 -11.23
CA ALA A 64 6.96 -7.31 -9.92
C ALA A 64 6.05 -6.10 -9.68
N LEU A 65 5.87 -5.25 -10.71
CA LEU A 65 4.93 -4.12 -10.65
C LEU A 65 3.48 -4.60 -10.46
N ALA A 66 3.05 -5.59 -11.24
CA ALA A 66 1.70 -6.14 -11.15
C ALA A 66 1.41 -6.70 -9.74
N GLU A 67 2.37 -7.39 -9.13
CA GLU A 67 2.23 -7.92 -7.77
C GLU A 67 1.99 -6.80 -6.74
N VAL A 68 2.78 -5.72 -6.79
CA VAL A 68 2.62 -4.58 -5.87
C VAL A 68 1.26 -3.89 -6.09
N MET A 69 0.86 -3.70 -7.36
CA MET A 69 -0.42 -3.09 -7.71
C MET A 69 -1.61 -3.91 -7.22
N GLN A 70 -1.61 -5.23 -7.43
CA GLN A 70 -2.66 -6.13 -6.97
C GLN A 70 -2.80 -6.09 -5.44
N ARG A 71 -1.66 -6.10 -4.74
CA ARG A 71 -1.64 -6.05 -3.28
C ARG A 71 -2.16 -4.73 -2.72
N LEU A 72 -1.79 -3.62 -3.36
CA LEU A 72 -2.29 -2.28 -3.03
C LEU A 72 -3.82 -2.22 -3.25
N ALA A 73 -4.30 -2.68 -4.41
CA ALA A 73 -5.73 -2.73 -4.72
C ALA A 73 -6.52 -3.61 -3.72
N ALA A 74 -5.94 -4.71 -3.26
CA ALA A 74 -6.54 -5.61 -2.26
C ALA A 74 -6.41 -5.12 -0.80
N ASN A 75 -5.84 -3.93 -0.55
CA ASN A 75 -5.52 -3.44 0.80
C ASN A 75 -4.69 -4.42 1.66
N THR A 76 -3.85 -5.21 1.00
CA THR A 76 -2.96 -6.20 1.64
C THR A 76 -1.54 -5.68 1.86
N ILE A 77 -1.27 -4.42 1.50
CA ILE A 77 -0.08 -3.64 1.87
C ILE A 77 -0.54 -2.20 2.16
N ASP A 78 0.19 -1.45 2.98
CA ASP A 78 -0.10 -0.02 3.14
C ASP A 78 0.51 0.82 2.02
N VAL A 79 -0.08 2.01 1.81
CA VAL A 79 0.28 2.95 0.73
C VAL A 79 1.74 3.37 0.82
N HIS A 80 2.29 3.59 2.02
CA HIS A 80 3.67 4.04 2.18
C HIS A 80 4.66 2.94 1.75
N ARG A 81 4.43 1.70 2.18
CA ARG A 81 5.21 0.53 1.70
C ARG A 81 5.10 0.37 0.19
N ALA A 82 3.89 0.48 -0.36
CA ALA A 82 3.66 0.39 -1.80
C ALA A 82 4.49 1.44 -2.56
N SER A 83 4.45 2.70 -2.11
CA SER A 83 5.22 3.79 -2.72
C SER A 83 6.73 3.53 -2.72
N LEU A 84 7.29 3.03 -1.60
CA LEU A 84 8.70 2.69 -1.52
C LEU A 84 9.08 1.58 -2.51
N LEU A 85 8.26 0.53 -2.59
CA LEU A 85 8.50 -0.60 -3.50
C LEU A 85 8.41 -0.18 -4.97
N LEU A 86 7.37 0.58 -5.34
CA LEU A 86 7.21 1.10 -6.70
C LEU A 86 8.37 2.02 -7.07
N TYR A 87 8.83 2.86 -6.15
CA TYR A 87 10.00 3.72 -6.36
C TYR A 87 11.28 2.91 -6.56
N SER A 88 11.52 1.88 -5.75
CA SER A 88 12.67 0.98 -5.93
C SER A 88 12.62 0.25 -7.28
N LEU A 89 11.43 -0.19 -7.73
CA LEU A 89 11.25 -0.83 -9.04
C LEU A 89 11.50 0.16 -10.19
N GLN A 90 11.09 1.43 -10.06
CA GLN A 90 11.41 2.47 -11.05
C GLN A 90 12.92 2.71 -11.16
N LEU A 91 13.65 2.69 -10.04
CA LEU A 91 15.11 2.80 -10.05
C LEU A 91 15.75 1.59 -10.73
N ALA A 92 15.25 0.38 -10.47
CA ALA A 92 15.72 -0.83 -11.12
C ALA A 92 15.48 -0.80 -12.65
N ALA A 93 14.31 -0.32 -13.08
CA ALA A 93 13.96 -0.20 -14.50
C ALA A 93 14.97 0.63 -15.31
N ARG A 94 15.51 1.70 -14.72
CA ARG A 94 16.53 2.56 -15.36
C ARG A 94 17.88 1.86 -15.58
N ARG A 95 18.12 0.74 -14.91
CA ARG A 95 19.36 -0.04 -15.00
C ARG A 95 19.26 -1.23 -15.95
N LEU A 96 18.04 -1.58 -16.38
CA LEU A 96 17.85 -2.72 -17.27
C LEU A 96 18.38 -2.38 -18.67
N PRO A 97 19.06 -3.33 -19.35
CA PRO A 97 19.45 -3.15 -20.73
C PRO A 97 18.20 -2.94 -21.58
N ALA A 98 18.28 -2.02 -22.55
CA ALA A 98 17.19 -1.81 -23.48
C ALA A 98 16.86 -3.15 -24.16
N HIS A 99 15.58 -3.53 -24.14
CA HIS A 99 15.11 -4.63 -24.97
C HIS A 99 15.37 -4.21 -26.43
N THR A 100 16.40 -4.78 -27.06
CA THR A 100 16.61 -4.66 -28.50
C THR A 100 15.55 -5.55 -29.17
N PRO A 101 14.47 -4.99 -29.73
CA PRO A 101 13.65 -5.79 -30.63
C PRO A 101 14.57 -6.27 -31.75
N TYR A 102 14.58 -7.58 -32.03
CA TYR A 102 15.22 -8.09 -33.24
C TYR A 102 14.68 -7.29 -34.43
N PRO A 103 15.53 -6.84 -35.37
CA PRO A 103 15.03 -6.15 -36.54
C PRO A 103 14.07 -7.09 -37.24
N GLU A 104 12.80 -6.66 -37.35
CA GLU A 104 11.82 -7.31 -38.20
C GLU A 104 12.48 -7.51 -39.57
N THR A 105 12.72 -8.78 -39.93
CA THR A 105 13.04 -9.13 -41.30
C THR A 105 11.79 -8.87 -42.13
N ARG A 106 11.60 -7.60 -42.49
CA ARG A 106 10.59 -7.14 -43.43
C ARG A 106 10.73 -8.05 -44.64
N GLY A 107 9.70 -8.85 -44.87
CA GLY A 107 9.71 -9.95 -45.82
C GLY A 107 10.38 -9.52 -47.12
N ARG A 108 11.55 -10.10 -47.39
CA ARG A 108 12.04 -10.20 -48.76
C ARG A 108 10.98 -11.05 -49.46
N GLY A 109 10.07 -10.38 -50.16
CA GLY A 109 9.20 -11.05 -51.11
C GLY A 109 10.10 -11.79 -52.09
N LEU A 110 9.99 -13.12 -52.10
CA LEU A 110 10.20 -13.88 -53.32
C LEU A 110 8.89 -13.75 -54.12
N PRO A 111 8.96 -13.15 -55.31
CA PRO A 111 8.56 -13.88 -56.53
C PRO A 111 9.49 -13.53 -57.71
N VAL A 112 9.75 -14.33 -58.74
CA VAL A 112 9.29 -15.65 -59.22
C VAL A 112 10.51 -16.32 -59.87
#